data_AF-A0A4U7AZ23-F1
#
_entry.id   AF-A0A4U7AZ23-F1
#
_cell.length_a   1.000
_cell.length_b   1.000
_cell.length_c   1.000
_cell.angle_alpha   90.00
_cell.angle_beta   90.00
_cell.angle_gamma   90.00
#
_symmetry.space_group_name_H-M   'P 1'
#
loop_
_entity.id
_entity.type
_entity.pdbx_description
1 polymer ?
#
loop_
_entity_poly.entity_id
_entity_poly.type
_entity_poly.pdbx_seq_one_letter_code
_entity_poly.pdbx_strand_id
1 'polypeptide(L)'
;MSADPSPLTHMIMLWFTDSVQKAYNSSGGRAATAWPHAGRRHVMQLVLGCKQEQAPLDLKDIAMRRMTNAATEISGPGRETGEYHAGFLHEWNNLEQVYGENYDKLREIKMRYDPQNRFNKSTNLAGSKKNSAIVT
;
A
#
# COMPACT_ATOMS: atom_id res chain seq x y z
N MET A 1 30.67 -17.19 9.06
CA MET A 1 29.21 -17.06 9.26
C MET A 1 28.56 -17.15 7.89
N SER A 2 27.96 -18.30 7.58
CA SER A 2 27.26 -18.54 6.32
C SER A 2 25.94 -17.77 6.34
N ALA A 3 25.73 -16.88 5.38
CA ALA A 3 24.43 -16.27 5.14
C ALA A 3 23.53 -17.37 4.55
N ASP A 4 22.56 -17.82 5.35
CA ASP A 4 21.51 -18.71 4.86
C ASP A 4 20.70 -17.94 3.80
N PRO A 5 20.60 -18.42 2.55
CA PRO A 5 19.84 -17.74 1.52
C PRO A 5 18.37 -17.74 1.92
N SER A 6 17.80 -16.54 2.11
CA SER A 6 16.40 -16.40 2.50
C SER A 6 15.50 -17.10 1.45
N PRO A 7 14.50 -17.88 1.86
CA PRO A 7 13.68 -18.73 0.97
C PRO A 7 12.88 -17.96 -0.09
N LEU A 8 12.82 -16.63 0.00
CA LEU A 8 12.33 -15.77 -1.07
C LEU A 8 13.43 -15.58 -2.14
N THR A 9 13.55 -16.55 -3.03
CA THR A 9 14.61 -16.59 -4.04
C THR A 9 14.40 -15.58 -5.19
N HIS A 10 13.19 -15.00 -5.34
CA HIS A 10 12.88 -14.11 -6.46
C HIS A 10 12.01 -12.93 -6.01
N MET A 11 12.63 -11.77 -5.80
CA MET A 11 11.91 -10.49 -5.79
C MET A 11 11.70 -10.08 -7.24
N ILE A 12 10.47 -10.17 -7.73
CA ILE A 12 10.13 -9.65 -9.05
C ILE A 12 9.74 -8.18 -8.85
N MET A 13 10.69 -7.29 -9.13
CA MET A 13 10.40 -5.87 -9.21
C MET A 13 9.73 -5.59 -10.56
N LEU A 14 8.43 -5.30 -10.54
CA LEU A 14 7.72 -4.86 -11.74
C LEU A 14 7.73 -3.34 -11.75
N TRP A 15 8.57 -2.78 -12.62
CA TRP A 15 8.59 -1.35 -12.89
C TRP A 15 7.51 -1.02 -13.92
N PHE A 16 6.38 -0.50 -13.48
CA PHE A 16 5.38 0.05 -14.38
C PHE A 16 5.73 1.52 -14.67
N THR A 17 6.46 1.76 -15.76
CA THR A 17 6.48 3.08 -16.41
C THR A 17 5.17 3.26 -17.16
N ASP A 18 4.06 3.40 -16.45
CA ASP A 18 2.84 3.77 -17.14
C ASP A 18 2.82 5.29 -17.31
N SER A 19 2.44 5.73 -18.51
CA SER A 19 2.38 7.14 -18.91
C SER A 19 1.12 7.79 -18.31
N VAL A 20 0.90 7.62 -17.02
CA VAL A 20 -0.38 7.91 -16.35
C VAL A 20 -0.57 9.40 -16.05
N GLN A 21 0.36 10.26 -16.49
CA GLN A 21 0.31 11.70 -16.27
C GLN A 21 -1.06 12.30 -16.66
N LYS A 22 -1.62 11.87 -17.80
CA LYS A 22 -2.92 12.35 -18.27
C LYS A 22 -4.09 11.81 -17.46
N ALA A 23 -4.03 10.59 -16.94
CA ALA A 23 -5.13 10.00 -16.19
C ALA A 23 -5.11 10.37 -14.70
N TYR A 24 -3.93 10.55 -14.09
CA TYR A 24 -3.81 10.99 -12.68
C TYR A 24 -3.96 12.50 -12.48
N ASN A 25 -3.72 13.30 -13.52
CA ASN A 25 -3.89 14.77 -13.46
C ASN A 25 -5.01 15.29 -14.36
N SER A 26 -5.89 14.43 -14.89
CA SER A 26 -7.09 14.88 -15.63
C SER A 26 -8.14 15.47 -14.70
N SER A 27 -8.11 15.12 -13.42
CA SER A 27 -9.00 15.71 -12.42
C SER A 27 -8.52 17.09 -12.01
N GLY A 28 -9.44 18.05 -11.90
CA GLY A 28 -9.16 19.47 -11.58
C GLY A 28 -8.62 19.76 -10.17
N GLY A 29 -7.84 18.85 -9.58
CA GLY A 29 -7.26 18.94 -8.23
C GLY A 29 -7.31 17.62 -7.47
N ARG A 30 -6.63 17.55 -6.31
CA ARG A 30 -6.60 16.38 -5.41
C ARG A 30 -7.98 16.04 -4.84
N ALA A 31 -8.73 17.06 -4.40
CA ALA A 31 -10.09 16.91 -3.89
C ALA A 31 -11.16 16.65 -4.98
N ALA A 32 -10.79 16.70 -6.26
CA ALA A 32 -11.76 16.57 -7.34
C ALA A 32 -12.23 15.13 -7.55
N THR A 33 -11.45 14.14 -7.10
CA THR A 33 -11.82 12.71 -7.16
C THR A 33 -11.44 12.00 -5.87
N ALA A 34 -11.86 10.75 -5.71
CA ALA A 34 -11.44 9.88 -4.61
C ALA A 34 -9.97 9.41 -4.72
N TRP A 35 -9.26 9.80 -5.78
CA TRP A 35 -7.90 9.35 -6.01
C TRP A 35 -6.91 10.01 -5.02
N PRO A 36 -6.11 9.24 -4.27
CA PRO A 36 -5.25 9.77 -3.20
C PRO A 36 -4.09 10.68 -3.66
N HIS A 37 -3.69 10.59 -4.93
CA HIS A 37 -2.45 11.20 -5.44
C HIS A 37 -2.68 12.39 -6.36
N ALA A 38 -1.89 13.44 -6.19
CA ALA A 38 -1.58 14.35 -7.28
C ALA A 38 -0.09 14.67 -7.28
N GLY A 39 0.54 14.57 -8.45
CA GLY A 39 1.87 15.11 -8.68
C GLY A 39 3.02 14.10 -8.85
N ARG A 40 2.87 12.84 -8.45
CA ARG A 40 3.88 11.80 -8.77
C ARG A 40 3.64 11.21 -10.16
N ARG A 41 4.75 10.95 -10.86
CA ARG A 41 4.74 10.52 -12.27
C ARG A 41 5.05 9.04 -12.44
N HIS A 42 5.50 8.38 -11.38
CA HIS A 42 5.97 7.01 -11.42
C HIS A 42 5.39 6.23 -10.25
N VAL A 43 5.01 4.99 -10.51
CA VAL A 43 4.55 4.03 -9.52
C VAL A 43 5.52 2.85 -9.56
N MET A 44 6.04 2.46 -8.40
CA MET A 44 6.85 1.26 -8.26
C MET A 44 6.02 0.20 -7.55
N GLN A 45 5.89 -0.97 -8.16
CA GLN A 45 5.19 -2.12 -7.56
C GLN A 45 6.20 -3.21 -7.22
N LEU A 46 6.17 -3.66 -5.98
CA LEU A 46 6.97 -4.80 -5.51
C LEU A 46 6.06 -6.02 -5.40
N VAL A 47 6.49 -7.13 -5.98
CA VAL A 47 5.80 -8.41 -5.88
C VAL A 47 6.78 -9.45 -5.39
N LEU A 48 6.39 -10.15 -4.32
CA LEU A 48 7.14 -11.27 -3.78
C LEU A 48 6.42 -12.56 -4.15
N GLY A 49 7.18 -13.54 -4.62
CA GLY A 49 6.68 -14.86 -4.96
C GLY A 49 7.70 -15.93 -4.65
N CYS A 50 7.22 -17.13 -4.35
CA CYS A 50 8.04 -18.32 -4.27
C CYS A 50 7.30 -19.49 -4.95
N LYS A 51 8.04 -20.53 -5.32
CA LYS A 51 7.43 -21.78 -5.77
C LYS A 51 6.75 -22.46 -4.58
N GLN A 52 5.58 -23.04 -4.80
CA GLN A 52 4.79 -23.64 -3.72
C GLN A 52 5.54 -24.79 -3.04
N GLU A 53 6.31 -25.56 -3.81
CA GLU A 53 7.11 -26.70 -3.32
C GLU A 53 8.29 -26.27 -2.45
N GLN A 54 8.64 -24.98 -2.51
CA GLN A 54 9.76 -24.36 -1.78
C GLN A 54 9.26 -23.35 -0.73
N ALA A 55 7.94 -23.25 -0.56
CA ALA A 55 7.34 -22.28 0.34
C ALA A 55 7.64 -22.67 1.80
N PRO A 56 8.32 -21.81 2.58
CA PRO A 56 8.46 -22.03 4.01
C PRO A 56 7.10 -21.87 4.70
N LEU A 57 6.91 -22.52 5.84
CA LEU A 57 5.63 -22.50 6.57
C LEU A 57 5.23 -21.07 7.02
N ASP A 58 6.22 -20.21 7.26
CA ASP A 58 6.08 -18.81 7.65
C ASP A 58 6.20 -17.83 6.47
N LEU A 59 6.00 -18.30 5.22
CA LEU A 59 6.14 -17.50 4.00
C LEU A 59 5.44 -16.14 4.08
N LYS A 60 4.21 -16.11 4.63
CA LYS A 60 3.45 -14.88 4.77
C LYS A 60 4.23 -13.86 5.59
N ASP A 61 4.70 -14.23 6.78
CA ASP A 61 5.40 -13.31 7.69
C ASP A 61 6.72 -12.83 7.10
N ILE A 62 7.46 -13.73 6.43
CA ILE A 62 8.68 -13.37 5.70
C ILE A 62 8.36 -12.33 4.61
N ALA A 63 7.32 -12.56 3.80
CA ALA A 63 6.92 -11.66 2.73
C ALA A 63 6.45 -10.31 3.28
N MET A 64 5.65 -10.29 4.35
CA MET A 64 5.17 -9.06 4.98
C MET A 64 6.34 -8.23 5.50
N ARG A 65 7.26 -8.86 6.24
CA ARG A 65 8.45 -8.17 6.78
C ARG A 65 9.30 -7.55 5.68
N ARG A 66 9.51 -8.27 4.56
CA ARG A 66 10.24 -7.74 3.40
C ARG A 66 9.50 -6.56 2.76
N MET A 67 8.19 -6.67 2.54
CA MET A 67 7.39 -5.59 1.94
C MET A 67 7.35 -4.34 2.81
N THR A 68 7.24 -4.48 4.13
CA THR A 68 7.24 -3.34 5.06
C THR A 68 8.59 -2.61 5.09
N ASN A 69 9.70 -3.34 4.97
CA ASN A 69 11.04 -2.74 4.99
C ASN A 69 11.49 -2.17 3.63
N ALA A 70 10.95 -2.69 2.52
CA ALA A 70 11.41 -2.36 1.19
C ALA A 70 11.33 -0.86 0.85
N ALA A 71 10.32 -0.15 1.37
CA ALA A 71 10.19 1.29 1.15
C ALA A 71 11.42 2.06 1.67
N THR A 72 11.83 1.77 2.90
CA THR A 72 13.03 2.34 3.55
C THR A 72 14.32 1.90 2.85
N GLU A 73 14.43 0.62 2.47
CA GLU A 73 15.62 0.09 1.78
C GLU A 73 15.82 0.75 0.41
N ILE A 74 14.74 1.04 -0.33
CA ILE A 74 14.83 1.63 -1.67
C ILE A 74 14.99 3.15 -1.63
N SER A 75 14.25 3.84 -0.77
CA SER A 75 14.27 5.31 -0.72
C SER A 75 15.37 5.88 0.18
N GLY A 76 15.86 5.08 1.13
CA GLY A 76 16.71 5.50 2.24
C GLY A 76 15.88 5.95 3.46
N PRO A 77 16.44 5.86 4.69
CA PRO A 77 15.72 6.24 5.91
C PRO A 77 15.17 7.67 5.88
N GLY A 78 13.88 7.83 6.15
CA GLY A 78 13.20 9.13 6.24
C GLY A 78 12.86 9.77 4.88
N ARG A 79 13.04 9.03 3.78
CA ARG A 79 12.75 9.48 2.40
C ARG A 79 11.53 8.78 1.80
N GLU A 80 10.83 8.00 2.59
CA GLU A 80 9.60 7.33 2.19
C GLU A 80 8.53 8.38 1.89
N THR A 81 7.85 8.25 0.75
CA THR A 81 6.84 9.23 0.34
C THR A 81 5.55 9.13 1.16
N GLY A 82 5.29 7.96 1.75
CA GLY A 82 3.99 7.65 2.36
C GLY A 82 2.83 7.57 1.35
N GLU A 83 3.14 7.63 0.06
CA GLU A 83 2.16 7.62 -1.04
C GLU A 83 2.02 6.19 -1.58
N TYR A 84 0.82 5.59 -1.44
CA TYR A 84 0.54 4.22 -1.87
C TYR A 84 -0.60 4.17 -2.88
N HIS A 85 -0.46 3.34 -3.91
CA HIS A 85 -1.50 3.12 -4.91
C HIS A 85 -2.72 2.41 -4.27
N ALA A 86 -3.93 2.96 -4.45
CA ALA A 86 -5.14 2.48 -3.77
C ALA A 86 -5.49 1.00 -4.05
N GLY A 87 -5.08 0.48 -5.22
CA GLY A 87 -5.28 -0.92 -5.60
C GLY A 87 -4.33 -1.92 -4.94
N PHE A 88 -3.27 -1.46 -4.25
CA PHE A 88 -2.23 -2.31 -3.66
C PHE A 88 -2.01 -1.99 -2.17
N LEU A 89 -3.09 -1.61 -1.49
CA LEU A 89 -3.04 -1.32 -0.06
C LEU A 89 -3.05 -2.61 0.77
N HIS A 90 -2.34 -2.55 1.88
CA HIS A 90 -2.23 -3.60 2.87
C HIS A 90 -2.63 -3.13 4.28
N GLU A 91 -2.68 -4.09 5.20
CA GLU A 91 -3.08 -3.88 6.59
C GLU A 91 -2.16 -2.96 7.40
N TRP A 92 -0.93 -2.66 6.97
CA TRP A 92 -0.07 -1.66 7.63
C TRP A 92 -0.21 -0.25 7.08
N ASN A 93 -0.85 -0.05 5.93
CA ASN A 93 -0.96 1.31 5.36
C ASN A 93 -1.91 2.16 6.19
N ASN A 94 -1.48 3.38 6.55
CA ASN A 94 -2.35 4.37 7.16
C ASN A 94 -3.27 4.98 6.08
N LEU A 95 -4.55 4.66 6.11
CA LEU A 95 -5.51 5.13 5.10
C LEU A 95 -5.73 6.64 5.13
N GLU A 96 -5.63 7.27 6.30
CA GLU A 96 -5.73 8.73 6.44
C GLU A 96 -4.56 9.40 5.72
N GLN A 97 -3.34 8.88 5.88
CA GLN A 97 -2.16 9.37 5.17
C GLN A 97 -2.28 9.14 3.65
N VAL A 98 -2.82 7.98 3.24
CA VAL A 98 -3.01 7.65 1.82
C VAL A 98 -4.01 8.61 1.17
N TYR A 99 -5.22 8.72 1.72
CA TYR A 99 -6.29 9.51 1.09
C TYR A 99 -6.22 11.01 1.41
N GLY A 100 -5.46 11.41 2.43
CA GLY A 100 -5.25 12.81 2.80
C GLY A 100 -6.57 13.56 3.00
N GLU A 101 -6.70 14.71 2.36
CA GLU A 101 -7.89 15.58 2.41
C GLU A 101 -9.20 14.89 1.99
N ASN A 102 -9.12 13.80 1.22
CA ASN A 102 -10.31 13.06 0.79
C ASN A 102 -10.80 12.06 1.84
N TYR A 103 -10.00 11.73 2.86
CA TYR A 103 -10.28 10.63 3.77
C TYR A 103 -11.63 10.81 4.50
N ASP A 104 -11.85 11.97 5.12
CA ASP A 104 -13.09 12.22 5.88
C ASP A 104 -14.34 12.18 5.00
N LYS A 105 -14.27 12.78 3.82
CA LYS A 105 -15.37 12.76 2.85
C LYS A 105 -15.67 11.34 2.37
N LEU A 106 -14.65 10.52 2.13
CA LEU A 106 -14.82 9.12 1.77
C LEU A 106 -15.46 8.31 2.89
N ARG A 107 -15.12 8.58 4.15
CA ARG A 107 -15.77 7.97 5.32
C ARG A 107 -17.22 8.40 5.44
N GLU A 108 -17.52 9.69 5.25
CA GLU A 108 -18.89 10.19 5.27
C GLU A 108 -19.76 9.48 4.21
N ILE A 109 -19.25 9.38 2.97
CA ILE A 109 -19.93 8.68 1.88
C ILE A 109 -20.11 7.19 2.23
N LYS A 110 -19.09 6.53 2.79
CA LYS A 110 -19.17 5.14 3.23
C LYS A 110 -20.27 4.95 4.28
N MET A 111 -20.36 5.83 5.28
CA MET A 111 -21.39 5.77 6.31
C MET A 111 -22.79 6.06 5.76
N ARG A 112 -22.91 6.93 4.75
CA ARG A 112 -24.18 7.26 4.12
C ARG A 112 -24.74 6.10 3.29
N TYR A 113 -23.90 5.42 2.52
CA TYR A 113 -24.34 4.42 1.53
C TYR A 113 -24.12 2.96 1.95
N ASP A 114 -23.20 2.70 2.88
CA ASP A 114 -22.97 1.37 3.47
C ASP A 114 -22.76 1.47 4.99
N PRO A 115 -23.78 1.96 5.74
CA PRO A 115 -23.70 2.15 7.20
C PRO A 115 -23.45 0.84 7.96
N GLN A 116 -23.85 -0.30 7.40
CA GLN A 116 -23.66 -1.63 7.98
C GLN A 116 -22.32 -2.27 7.59
N ASN A 117 -21.49 -1.56 6.82
CA ASN A 117 -20.20 -2.01 6.31
C ASN A 117 -20.24 -3.40 5.65
N ARG A 118 -21.26 -3.62 4.81
CA ARG A 118 -21.44 -4.87 4.05
C ARG A 118 -20.28 -5.09 3.08
N PHE A 119 -19.74 -4.01 2.51
CA PHE A 119 -18.59 -4.05 1.60
C PHE A 119 -17.29 -3.78 2.37
N ASN A 120 -16.79 -4.79 3.08
CA ASN A 120 -15.63 -4.66 3.98
C ASN A 120 -14.38 -5.46 3.55
N LYS A 121 -14.44 -6.15 2.39
CA LYS A 121 -13.37 -7.04 1.93
C LYS A 121 -12.27 -6.35 1.12
N SER A 122 -12.48 -5.11 0.71
CA SER A 122 -11.47 -4.25 0.08
C SER A 122 -10.88 -3.27 1.11
N THR A 123 -10.56 -2.05 0.70
CA THR A 123 -10.17 -0.96 1.60
C THR A 123 -11.34 -0.57 2.51
N ASN A 124 -11.27 -1.01 3.77
CA ASN A 124 -12.31 -0.72 4.76
C ASN A 124 -12.14 0.68 5.36
N LEU A 125 -12.86 1.67 4.81
CA LEU A 125 -12.88 3.06 5.28
C LEU A 125 -13.69 3.27 6.58
N ALA A 126 -14.55 2.31 6.94
CA ALA A 126 -15.33 2.39 8.18
C ALA A 126 -14.52 1.95 9.41
N GLY A 127 -13.44 1.18 9.19
CA GLY A 127 -12.56 0.71 10.26
C GLY A 127 -11.54 1.77 10.68
N SER A 128 -11.62 2.22 11.93
CA SER A 128 -10.51 2.90 12.59
C SER A 128 -9.37 1.90 12.78
N LYS A 129 -8.25 2.03 12.07
CA LYS A 129 -7.00 1.41 12.54
C LYS A 129 -6.59 2.18 13.78
N LYS A 130 -6.85 1.62 14.97
CA LYS A 130 -6.08 2.00 16.16
C LYS A 130 -4.65 1.61 15.85
N ASN A 131 -3.75 2.58 15.75
CA ASN A 131 -2.32 2.32 15.69
C ASN A 131 -1.94 1.50 16.93
N SER A 132 -1.77 0.19 16.77
CA SER A 132 -1.00 -0.58 17.72
C SER A 132 0.44 -0.10 17.55
N ALA A 133 0.86 0.77 18.46
CA ALA A 133 2.25 1.18 18.59
C ALA A 133 3.12 -0.08 18.55
N ILE A 134 4.08 -0.10 17.63
CA ILE A 134 5.18 -1.04 17.70
C ILE A 134 5.94 -0.66 18.97
N VAL A 135 5.79 -1.46 20.02
CA VAL A 135 6.63 -1.40 21.21
C VAL A 135 8.05 -1.69 20.75
N THR A 136 8.93 -0.74 21.03
CA THR A 136 10.36 -0.75 20.71
C THR A 136 11.09 -1.79 21.55
#